data_AF-A0A1T0B4M6-F1
#
_entry.id   AF-A0A1T0B4M6-F1
#
_cell.length_a   1.000
_cell.length_b   1.000
_cell.length_c   1.000
_cell.angle_alpha   90.00
_cell.angle_beta   90.00
_cell.angle_gamma   90.00
#
_symmetry.space_group_name_H-M   'P 1'
#
loop_
_entity.id
_entity.type
_entity.pdbx_description
1 polymer ?
#
loop_
_entity_poly.entity_id
_entity_poly.type
_entity_poly.pdbx_seq_one_letter_code
_entity_poly.pdbx_strand_id
1 'polypeptide(L)'
;MFDGKFIGTLETETYLPSFIYSLECILNNDYYNENITDINYKDFFFIENEITNIYRVTLEESFDDFTKRVIRNNSDLYFLFCLEDNPFFSYDIDIKEYFTKVSIIDFLSVLNSFKEAVNDYFKG
;
A
#
# COMPACT_ATOMS: atom_id res chain seq x y z
N MET A 1 -2.82 -0.69 -9.67
CA MET A 1 -4.12 -0.36 -10.29
C MET A 1 -5.22 -0.69 -9.30
N PHE A 2 -6.28 0.11 -9.22
CA PHE A 2 -7.52 -0.24 -8.53
C PHE A 2 -8.58 -0.51 -9.59
N ASP A 3 -9.16 -1.70 -9.60
CA ASP A 3 -10.15 -2.13 -10.62
C ASP A 3 -9.73 -1.85 -12.07
N GLY A 4 -8.45 -2.08 -12.37
CA GLY A 4 -7.87 -1.84 -13.71
C GLY A 4 -7.53 -0.38 -14.02
N LYS A 5 -7.74 0.54 -13.08
CA LYS A 5 -7.45 1.97 -13.23
C LYS A 5 -6.10 2.34 -12.61
N PHE A 6 -5.37 3.25 -13.26
CA PHE A 6 -4.08 3.75 -12.78
C PHE A 6 -4.30 4.73 -11.62
N ILE A 7 -3.44 4.64 -10.61
CA ILE A 7 -3.64 5.28 -9.29
C ILE A 7 -2.35 5.89 -8.74
N GLY A 8 -1.34 6.08 -9.58
CA GLY A 8 -0.04 6.56 -9.16
C GLY A 8 0.95 6.58 -10.30
N THR A 9 2.04 7.30 -10.09
CA THR A 9 3.14 7.44 -11.04
C THR A 9 4.43 6.95 -10.39
N LEU A 10 5.17 6.10 -11.10
CA LEU A 10 6.50 5.66 -10.69
C LEU A 10 7.49 6.24 -11.71
N GLU A 11 7.55 7.56 -11.76
CA GLU A 11 8.17 8.30 -12.87
C GLU A 11 9.69 8.50 -12.73
N THR A 12 10.25 8.21 -11.56
CA THR A 12 11.62 8.60 -11.23
C THR A 12 12.40 7.44 -10.63
N GLU A 13 13.44 7.01 -11.34
CA GLU A 13 14.38 5.94 -10.96
C GLU A 13 14.96 6.12 -9.55
N THR A 14 15.11 7.38 -9.12
CA THR A 14 15.66 7.77 -7.83
C THR A 14 14.83 7.26 -6.65
N TYR A 15 13.54 6.98 -6.85
CA TYR A 15 12.63 6.54 -5.79
C TYR A 15 12.40 5.03 -5.77
N LEU A 16 12.90 4.28 -6.76
CA LEU A 16 12.72 2.83 -6.79
C LEU A 16 13.32 2.14 -5.55
N PRO A 17 14.53 2.49 -5.07
CA PRO A 17 15.07 1.89 -3.85
C PRO A 17 14.25 2.22 -2.60
N SER A 18 13.79 3.47 -2.43
CA SER A 18 12.97 3.85 -1.28
C SER A 18 11.58 3.25 -1.33
N PHE A 19 11.00 3.11 -2.53
CA PHE A 19 9.73 2.43 -2.74
C PHE A 19 9.82 0.94 -2.37
N ILE A 20 10.86 0.23 -2.84
CA ILE A 20 11.12 -1.17 -2.46
C ILE A 20 11.27 -1.29 -0.94
N TYR A 21 12.07 -0.41 -0.33
CA TYR A 21 12.26 -0.40 1.12
C TYR A 21 10.94 -0.18 1.88
N SER A 22 10.13 0.77 1.43
CA SER A 22 8.79 1.03 1.97
C SER A 22 7.90 -0.21 1.91
N LEU A 23 7.95 -0.99 0.82
CA LEU A 23 7.22 -2.26 0.70
C LEU A 23 7.76 -3.34 1.64
N GLU A 24 9.08 -3.48 1.75
CA GLU A 24 9.71 -4.44 2.68
C GLU A 24 9.33 -4.15 4.13
N CYS A 25 9.29 -2.87 4.52
CA CYS A 25 8.90 -2.44 5.86
C CYS A 25 7.49 -2.89 6.26
N ILE A 26 6.58 -3.12 5.31
CA ILE A 26 5.22 -3.62 5.61
C ILE A 26 5.27 -4.96 6.36
N LEU A 27 6.33 -5.75 6.17
CA LEU A 27 6.52 -7.04 6.83
C LEU A 27 7.05 -6.90 8.27
N ASN A 28 7.40 -5.68 8.72
CA ASN A 28 7.85 -5.43 10.08
C ASN A 28 6.71 -5.66 11.10
N ASN A 29 7.08 -5.75 12.38
CA ASN A 29 6.13 -5.97 13.47
C ASN A 29 5.23 -4.76 13.76
N ASP A 30 5.61 -3.56 13.31
CA ASP A 30 4.80 -2.34 13.50
C ASP A 30 3.42 -2.42 12.83
N TYR A 31 3.29 -3.27 11.80
CA TYR A 31 2.05 -3.51 11.09
C TYR A 31 1.35 -4.81 11.51
N TYR A 32 1.93 -5.58 12.44
CA TYR A 32 1.36 -6.86 12.85
C TYR A 32 0.24 -6.68 13.88
N ASN A 33 -0.87 -7.37 13.65
CA ASN A 33 -1.94 -7.52 14.63
C ASN A 33 -2.52 -8.94 14.54
N GLU A 34 -2.49 -9.69 15.63
CA GLU A 34 -2.98 -11.07 15.64
C GLU A 34 -4.52 -11.18 15.68
N ASN A 35 -5.22 -10.11 16.06
CA ASN A 35 -6.67 -10.09 16.21
C ASN A 35 -7.42 -9.71 14.92
N ILE A 36 -6.67 -9.40 13.85
CA ILE A 36 -7.25 -9.00 12.57
C ILE A 36 -7.65 -10.20 11.74
N THR A 37 -8.82 -10.10 11.12
CA THR A 37 -9.46 -11.12 10.31
C THR A 37 -10.12 -10.49 9.10
N ASP A 38 -10.49 -11.30 8.12
CA ASP A 38 -11.24 -10.86 6.94
C ASP A 38 -12.59 -10.17 7.27
N ILE A 39 -13.12 -10.40 8.48
CA ILE A 39 -14.40 -9.86 8.93
C ILE A 39 -14.24 -8.46 9.54
N ASN A 40 -13.18 -8.23 10.32
CA ASN A 40 -13.05 -7.04 11.17
C ASN A 40 -11.93 -6.08 10.72
N TYR A 41 -11.15 -6.41 9.69
CA TYR A 41 -9.96 -5.62 9.33
C TYR A 41 -10.24 -4.13 9.07
N LYS A 42 -11.41 -3.81 8.50
CA LYS A 42 -11.77 -2.43 8.18
C LYS A 42 -11.84 -1.57 9.44
N ASP A 43 -12.34 -2.12 10.54
CA ASP A 43 -12.53 -1.38 11.80
C ASP A 43 -11.20 -0.93 12.40
N PHE A 44 -10.11 -1.65 12.15
CA PHE A 44 -8.78 -1.29 12.67
C PHE A 44 -8.17 -0.07 11.98
N PHE A 45 -8.68 0.34 10.83
CA PHE A 45 -8.22 1.55 10.15
C PHE A 45 -8.86 2.82 10.68
N PHE A 46 -9.84 2.73 11.59
CA PHE A 46 -10.56 3.88 12.10
C PHE A 46 -10.52 3.96 13.63
N ILE A 47 -10.38 5.17 14.15
CA ILE A 47 -10.57 5.52 15.57
C ILE A 47 -11.54 6.69 15.59
N GLU A 48 -12.64 6.56 16.32
CA GLU A 48 -13.67 7.62 16.42
C GLU A 48 -14.23 8.07 15.05
N ASN A 49 -14.31 7.14 14.09
CA ASN A 49 -14.70 7.36 12.68
C ASN A 49 -13.70 8.18 11.84
N GLU A 50 -12.49 8.42 12.34
CA GLU A 50 -11.40 9.01 11.58
C GLU A 50 -10.34 7.97 11.25
N ILE A 51 -9.68 8.11 10.10
CA ILE A 51 -8.59 7.20 9.73
C ILE A 51 -7.47 7.33 10.77
N THR A 52 -7.15 6.24 11.44
CA THR A 52 -6.12 6.21 12.49
C THR A 52 -4.77 6.66 11.95
N ASN A 53 -3.91 7.28 12.76
CA ASN A 53 -2.52 7.53 12.37
C ASN A 53 -1.60 6.32 12.59
N ILE A 54 -2.09 5.29 13.27
CA ILE A 54 -1.42 4.00 13.40
C ILE A 54 -1.40 3.33 12.03
N TYR A 55 -0.44 2.43 11.77
CA TYR A 55 -0.41 1.63 10.54
C TYR A 55 -0.20 2.44 9.24
N ARG A 56 0.28 3.68 9.35
CA ARG A 56 0.63 4.54 8.22
C ARG A 56 1.77 3.94 7.41
N VAL A 57 1.59 3.90 6.10
CA VAL A 57 2.65 3.60 5.12
C VAL A 57 2.78 4.76 4.14
N THR A 58 4.01 5.12 3.76
CA THR A 58 4.25 6.28 2.87
C THR A 58 4.17 5.85 1.41
N LEU A 59 4.74 4.71 1.03
CA LEU A 59 4.86 4.25 -0.37
C LEU A 59 5.46 5.32 -1.31
N GLU A 60 6.25 6.24 -0.75
CA GLU A 60 6.86 7.39 -1.42
C GLU A 60 5.85 8.26 -2.21
N GLU A 61 6.39 9.15 -3.05
CA GLU A 61 5.64 10.12 -3.85
C GLU A 61 4.63 9.48 -4.82
N SER A 62 4.80 8.20 -5.13
CA SER A 62 3.99 7.48 -6.12
C SER A 62 2.49 7.44 -5.81
N PHE A 63 2.13 7.65 -4.55
CA PHE A 63 0.74 7.60 -4.11
C PHE A 63 0.36 8.78 -3.22
N ASP A 64 1.06 9.91 -3.28
CA ASP A 64 0.90 11.02 -2.31
C ASP A 64 -0.51 11.63 -2.25
N ASP A 65 -1.29 11.48 -3.31
CA ASP A 65 -2.71 11.85 -3.33
C ASP A 65 -3.62 10.93 -2.50
N PHE A 66 -3.05 9.90 -1.88
CA PHE A 66 -3.77 8.95 -1.04
C PHE A 66 -3.21 8.91 0.38
N THR A 67 -4.10 8.96 1.36
CA THR A 67 -3.84 8.43 2.69
C THR A 67 -3.80 6.90 2.62
N LYS A 68 -2.72 6.30 3.14
CA LYS A 68 -2.46 4.86 3.04
C LYS A 68 -2.29 4.22 4.41
N ARG A 69 -2.92 3.07 4.62
CA ARG A 69 -2.76 2.23 5.81
C ARG A 69 -2.57 0.77 5.45
N VAL A 70 -1.80 0.07 6.27
CA VAL A 70 -1.58 -1.37 6.12
C VAL A 70 -1.50 -2.07 7.47
N ILE A 71 -2.23 -3.17 7.61
CA ILE A 71 -2.15 -4.06 8.77
C ILE A 71 -1.98 -5.48 8.26
N ARG A 72 -1.24 -6.32 8.97
CA ARG A 72 -1.06 -7.73 8.61
C ARG A 72 -1.32 -8.65 9.78
N ASN A 73 -1.73 -9.87 9.46
CA ASN A 73 -1.58 -11.02 10.35
C ASN A 73 -0.46 -11.92 9.81
N ASN A 74 -0.52 -13.22 10.11
CA ASN A 74 0.47 -14.21 9.66
C ASN A 74 0.24 -14.69 8.22
N SER A 75 -0.93 -14.43 7.64
CA SER A 75 -1.33 -14.96 6.31
C SER A 75 -1.60 -13.86 5.29
N ASP A 76 -2.18 -12.74 5.74
CA ASP A 76 -2.72 -11.70 4.87
C ASP A 76 -2.23 -10.30 5.29
N LEU A 77 -2.19 -9.44 4.29
CA LEU A 77 -2.01 -7.99 4.38
C LEU A 77 -3.32 -7.33 3.97
N TYR A 78 -3.76 -6.37 4.77
CA TYR A 78 -4.97 -5.58 4.55
C TYR A 78 -4.54 -4.14 4.33
N PHE A 79 -5.11 -3.50 3.31
CA PHE A 79 -4.80 -2.13 2.94
C PHE A 79 -6.06 -1.26 2.92
N LEU A 80 -5.87 0.00 3.29
CA LEU A 80 -6.79 1.10 3.01
C LEU A 80 -6.03 2.17 2.22
N PHE A 81 -6.60 2.58 1.10
CA PHE A 81 -6.23 3.77 0.37
C PHE A 81 -7.41 4.73 0.38
N CYS A 82 -7.21 5.95 0.86
CA CYS A 82 -8.23 6.98 0.87
C CYS A 82 -7.75 8.16 0.02
N LEU A 83 -8.48 8.50 -1.04
CA LEU A 83 -8.16 9.65 -1.88
C LEU A 83 -8.33 10.94 -1.07
N GLU A 84 -7.29 11.78 -1.08
CA GLU A 84 -7.31 13.08 -0.44
C GLU A 84 -8.35 14.01 -1.09
N ASP A 85 -8.87 14.98 -0.34
CA ASP A 85 -9.91 15.89 -0.84
C ASP A 85 -9.41 16.84 -1.96
N ASN A 86 -8.10 17.07 -2.03
CA ASN A 86 -7.45 17.89 -3.04
C ASN A 86 -6.26 17.14 -3.66
N PRO A 87 -6.50 16.11 -4.49
CA PRO A 87 -5.43 15.37 -5.13
C PRO A 87 -4.76 16.22 -6.20
N PHE A 88 -3.45 16.04 -6.37
CA PHE A 88 -2.67 16.68 -7.43
C PHE A 88 -3.06 16.13 -8.81
N PHE A 89 -3.25 14.82 -8.93
CA PHE A 89 -3.68 14.16 -10.15
C PHE A 89 -5.20 13.98 -10.21
N SER A 90 -5.71 13.86 -11.43
CA SER A 90 -7.09 13.47 -11.68
C SER A 90 -7.20 11.96 -11.78
N TYR A 91 -8.05 11.36 -10.95
CA TYR A 91 -8.31 9.93 -10.95
C TYR A 91 -9.71 9.65 -11.47
N ASP A 92 -9.83 8.66 -12.35
CA ASP A 92 -11.12 8.13 -12.79
C ASP A 92 -11.63 7.11 -11.75
N ILE A 93 -11.75 7.47 -10.47
CA ILE A 93 -12.26 6.54 -9.44
C ILE A 93 -13.49 7.15 -8.77
N ASP A 94 -14.56 6.36 -8.66
CA ASP A 94 -15.82 6.81 -8.05
C ASP A 94 -15.84 6.61 -6.53
N ILE A 95 -14.82 5.96 -5.97
CA ILE A 95 -14.76 5.56 -4.57
C ILE A 95 -13.61 6.30 -3.88
N LYS A 96 -13.94 6.99 -2.78
CA LYS A 96 -12.95 7.70 -1.95
C LYS A 96 -12.09 6.72 -1.14
N GLU A 97 -12.68 5.64 -0.64
CA GLU A 97 -12.02 4.65 0.21
C GLU A 97 -11.93 3.29 -0.47
N TYR A 98 -10.71 2.86 -0.75
CA TYR A 98 -10.43 1.58 -1.38
C TYR A 98 -9.78 0.62 -0.38
N PHE A 99 -10.50 -0.46 -0.07
CA PHE A 99 -10.02 -1.54 0.78
C PHE A 99 -9.60 -2.72 -0.06
N THR A 100 -8.41 -3.26 0.20
CA THR A 100 -7.94 -4.47 -0.48
C THR A 100 -7.18 -5.39 0.45
N LYS A 101 -7.09 -6.66 0.04
CA LYS A 101 -6.37 -7.71 0.75
C LYS A 101 -5.45 -8.43 -0.23
N VAL A 102 -4.27 -8.81 0.24
CA VAL A 102 -3.35 -9.68 -0.47
C VAL A 102 -2.75 -10.70 0.49
N SER A 103 -2.57 -11.94 0.04
CA SER A 103 -1.85 -12.93 0.85
C SER A 103 -0.38 -12.52 0.96
N ILE A 104 0.26 -12.84 2.08
CA ILE A 104 1.69 -12.56 2.27
C ILE A 104 2.53 -13.31 1.22
N ILE A 105 2.10 -14.49 0.80
CA ILE A 105 2.79 -15.29 -0.22
C ILE A 105 2.76 -14.56 -1.57
N ASP A 106 1.59 -14.09 -2.00
CA ASP A 106 1.46 -13.37 -3.26
C ASP A 106 2.21 -12.04 -3.21
N PHE A 107 2.13 -11.32 -2.09
CA PHE A 107 2.87 -10.08 -1.88
C PHE A 107 4.39 -10.28 -2.02
N LEU A 108 4.93 -11.29 -1.35
CA LEU A 108 6.36 -11.63 -1.45
C LEU A 108 6.76 -12.04 -2.86
N SER A 109 5.91 -12.81 -3.54
CA SER A 109 6.16 -13.19 -4.94
C SER A 109 6.26 -11.96 -5.84
N VAL A 110 5.31 -11.04 -5.74
CA VAL A 110 5.29 -9.80 -6.55
C VAL A 110 6.46 -8.89 -6.19
N LEU A 111 6.76 -8.72 -4.90
CA LEU A 111 7.88 -7.89 -4.43
C LEU A 111 9.22 -8.42 -4.94
N ASN A 112 9.43 -9.74 -4.91
CA ASN A 112 10.66 -10.33 -5.42
C ASN A 112 10.78 -10.17 -6.94
N SER A 113 9.72 -10.45 -7.70
CA SER A 113 9.72 -10.22 -9.15
C SER A 113 9.96 -8.75 -9.51
N PHE A 114 9.41 -7.82 -8.73
CA PHE A 114 9.64 -6.39 -8.92
C PHE A 114 11.11 -6.02 -8.65
N LYS A 115 11.71 -6.52 -7.57
CA LYS A 115 13.13 -6.30 -7.26
C LYS A 115 14.06 -6.84 -8.35
N GLU A 116 13.76 -8.01 -8.91
CA GLU A 116 14.50 -8.57 -10.05
C GLU A 116 14.42 -7.65 -11.27
N ALA A 117 13.21 -7.21 -11.65
CA ALA A 117 13.00 -6.32 -12.78
C ALA A 117 13.74 -4.98 -12.62
N VAL A 118 13.73 -4.40 -11.41
CA VAL A 118 14.46 -3.16 -11.09
C VAL A 118 15.97 -3.38 -11.20
N ASN A 119 16.49 -4.50 -10.68
CA ASN A 119 17.92 -4.82 -10.79
C ASN A 119 18.37 -5.00 -12.24
N ASP A 120 17.54 -5.61 -13.08
CA ASP A 120 17.86 -5.80 -14.50
C ASP A 120 17.79 -4.48 -15.28
N TYR A 121 16.84 -3.60 -14.94
CA TYR A 121 16.76 -2.25 -15.51
C TYR A 121 18.04 -1.44 -15.27
N PHE A 122 18.60 -1.47 -14.06
CA PHE A 122 19.85 -0.75 -13.74
C PHE A 122 21.14 -1.42 -14.24
N LYS A 123 21.07 -2.65 -14.74
CA LYS A 123 22.23 -3.36 -15.34
C LYS A 123 22.35 -3.16 -16.86
N GLY A 124 21.26 -2.75 -17.52
CA GLY A 124 21.22 -2.44 -18.96
C GLY A 124 21.73 -1.06 -19.27
#